data_AF-A0A521G2I5-F1
#
_entry.id   AF-A0A521G2I5-F1
#
_cell.length_a   1.000
_cell.length_b   1.000
_cell.length_c   1.000
_cell.angle_alpha   90.00
_cell.angle_beta   90.00
_cell.angle_gamma   90.00
#
_symmetry.space_group_name_H-M   'P 1'
#
loop_
_entity.id
_entity.type
_entity.pdbx_description
1 polymer ?
#
loop_
_entity_poly.entity_id
_entity_poly.type
_entity_poly.pdbx_seq_one_letter_code
_entity_poly.pdbx_strand_id
1 'polypeptide(L)'
;MNNLDKVRVLLPHWLEHNQGHSTEFLQWADKLAAESPETTALLRSAVEALQAAQHALTEALHKAGGPLAAPGHEHHHHHHSTPR
;
A
#
# COMPACT_ATOMS: atom_id res chain seq x y z
N MET A 1 5.89 -14.66 17.48
CA MET A 1 5.09 -14.57 16.24
C MET A 1 5.44 -15.73 15.33
N ASN A 2 4.42 -16.41 14.83
CA ASN A 2 4.59 -17.41 13.77
C ASN A 2 4.67 -16.71 12.39
N ASN A 3 4.85 -17.47 11.30
CA ASN A 3 4.94 -16.89 9.95
C ASN A 3 3.63 -16.20 9.51
N LEU A 4 2.48 -16.72 9.93
CA LEU A 4 1.18 -16.11 9.62
C LEU A 4 1.03 -14.74 10.28
N ASP A 5 1.46 -14.61 11.55
CA ASP A 5 1.46 -13.33 12.26
C ASP A 5 2.37 -12.30 11.58
N LYS A 6 3.55 -12.73 11.11
CA LYS A 6 4.46 -11.83 10.37
C LYS A 6 3.80 -11.31 9.10
N VAL A 7 3.12 -12.17 8.35
CA VAL A 7 2.38 -11.77 7.14
C VAL A 7 1.26 -10.78 7.47
N ARG A 8 0.52 -10.96 8.58
CA ARG A 8 -0.52 -10.03 9.03
C ARG A 8 0.01 -8.63 9.39
N VAL A 9 1.27 -8.52 9.79
CA VAL A 9 1.95 -7.24 10.01
C VAL A 9 2.42 -6.63 8.68
N LEU A 10 2.95 -7.43 7.76
CA LEU A 10 3.49 -6.94 6.49
C LEU A 10 2.43 -6.55 5.45
N LEU A 11 1.31 -7.28 5.40
CA LEU A 11 0.27 -7.07 4.39
C LEU A 11 -0.26 -5.63 4.34
N PRO A 12 -0.60 -4.96 5.47
CA PRO A 12 -1.00 -3.55 5.45
C PRO A 12 0.05 -2.62 4.82
N HIS A 13 1.34 -2.85 5.11
CA HIS A 13 2.43 -2.05 4.55
C HIS A 13 2.58 -2.24 3.04
N TRP A 14 2.46 -3.48 2.55
CA TRP A 14 2.49 -3.74 1.11
C TRP A 14 1.28 -3.14 0.38
N LEU A 15 0.09 -3.23 0.98
CA LEU A 15 -1.12 -2.61 0.45
C LEU A 15 -0.97 -1.09 0.33
N GLU A 16 -0.42 -0.42 1.33
CA GLU A 16 -0.12 1.02 1.31
C GLU A 16 0.93 1.36 0.23
N HIS A 17 2.01 0.60 0.17
CA HIS A 17 3.10 0.84 -0.77
C HIS A 17 2.65 0.68 -2.23
N ASN A 18 1.86 -0.36 -2.52
CA ASN A 18 1.28 -0.58 -3.85
C ASN A 18 0.39 0.58 -4.28
N GLN A 19 -0.42 1.13 -3.37
CA GLN A 19 -1.25 2.31 -3.66
C GLN A 19 -0.40 3.53 -4.02
N GLY A 20 0.72 3.74 -3.32
CA GLY A 20 1.70 4.77 -3.65
C GLY A 20 2.25 4.62 -5.06
N HIS A 21 2.71 3.41 -5.41
CA HIS A 21 3.21 3.10 -6.76
C HIS A 21 2.14 3.27 -7.85
N SER A 22 0.92 2.76 -7.63
CA SER A 22 -0.18 2.95 -8.60
C SER A 22 -0.44 4.43 -8.87
N THR A 23 -0.41 5.27 -7.83
CA THR A 23 -0.62 6.71 -7.95
C THR A 23 0.51 7.36 -8.76
N GLU A 24 1.77 7.05 -8.44
CA GLU A 24 2.93 7.58 -9.14
C GLU A 24 2.95 7.15 -10.62
N PHE A 25 2.66 5.88 -10.91
CA PHE A 25 2.62 5.37 -12.29
C PHE A 25 1.55 6.06 -13.13
N LEU A 26 0.35 6.29 -12.56
CA LEU A 26 -0.70 7.06 -13.23
C LEU A 26 -0.27 8.49 -13.51
N GLN A 27 0.35 9.18 -12.55
CA GLN A 27 0.83 10.54 -12.73
C GLN A 27 1.84 10.66 -13.88
N TRP A 28 2.73 9.67 -14.03
CA TRP A 28 3.67 9.64 -15.15
C TRP A 28 3.02 9.23 -16.47
N ALA A 29 2.08 8.30 -16.45
CA ALA A 29 1.30 7.92 -17.63
C ALA A 29 0.53 9.13 -18.20
N ASP A 30 -0.01 10.01 -17.35
CA ASP A 30 -0.70 11.21 -17.78
C ASP A 30 0.26 12.25 -18.38
N LYS A 31 1.46 12.41 -17.80
CA LYS A 31 2.50 13.31 -18.33
C LYS A 31 3.01 12.86 -19.70
N LEU A 32 3.21 11.55 -19.89
CA LEU A 32 3.80 10.98 -21.10
C LEU A 32 2.79 10.68 -22.21
N ALA A 33 1.49 10.91 -21.98
CA ALA A 33 0.42 10.46 -22.88
C ALA A 33 0.58 10.94 -24.33
N ALA A 34 1.12 12.16 -24.54
CA ALA A 34 1.36 12.73 -25.86
C ALA A 34 2.76 12.40 -26.44
N GLU A 35 3.74 12.13 -25.57
CA GLU A 35 5.14 11.93 -25.96
C GLU A 35 5.47 10.46 -26.27
N SER A 36 4.88 9.55 -25.49
CA SER A 36 5.08 8.10 -25.64
C SER A 36 3.81 7.34 -25.26
N PRO A 37 2.91 7.11 -26.24
CA PRO A 37 1.69 6.32 -26.02
C PRO A 37 1.99 4.87 -25.59
N GLU A 38 3.05 4.27 -26.10
CA GLU A 38 3.45 2.89 -25.78
C GLU A 38 3.90 2.77 -24.31
N THR A 39 4.78 3.68 -23.84
CA THR A 39 5.20 3.71 -22.43
C THR A 39 4.02 4.02 -21.52
N THR A 40 3.15 4.94 -21.93
CA THR A 40 1.91 5.28 -21.21
C THR A 40 1.02 4.06 -21.02
N ALA A 41 0.82 3.26 -22.07
CA ALA A 41 0.02 2.04 -22.00
C ALA A 41 0.62 1.01 -21.02
N LEU A 42 1.94 0.85 -21.03
CA LEU A 42 2.63 -0.06 -20.09
C LEU A 42 2.51 0.40 -18.64
N LEU A 43 2.63 1.71 -18.36
CA LEU A 43 2.42 2.24 -17.01
C LEU A 43 0.98 2.03 -16.53
N ARG A 44 -0.02 2.23 -17.40
CA ARG A 44 -1.42 1.94 -17.06
C ARG A 44 -1.64 0.43 -16.81
N SER A 45 -1.03 -0.43 -17.61
CA SER A 45 -1.09 -1.89 -17.39
C SER A 45 -0.44 -2.29 -16.06
N ALA A 46 0.67 -1.66 -15.67
CA ALA A 46 1.29 -1.89 -14.36
C ALA A 46 0.36 -1.49 -13.19
N VAL A 47 -0.43 -0.42 -13.36
CA VAL A 47 -1.45 0.00 -12.38
C VAL A 47 -2.54 -1.06 -12.25
N GLU A 48 -3.05 -1.61 -13.35
CA GLU A 48 -4.04 -2.69 -13.33
C GLU A 48 -3.50 -3.95 -12.63
N ALA A 49 -2.24 -4.31 -12.88
CA ALA A 49 -1.59 -5.42 -12.21
C ALA A 49 -1.45 -5.18 -10.70
N LEU A 50 -1.10 -3.96 -10.27
CA LEU A 50 -1.06 -3.59 -8.86
C LEU A 50 -2.45 -3.63 -8.21
N GLN A 51 -3.51 -3.23 -8.92
CA GLN A 51 -4.88 -3.35 -8.42
C GLN A 51 -5.30 -4.82 -8.22
N ALA A 52 -4.96 -5.70 -9.17
CA ALA A 52 -5.19 -7.12 -9.02
C ALA A 52 -4.42 -7.71 -7.82
N ALA A 53 -3.16 -7.30 -7.63
CA ALA A 53 -2.36 -7.66 -6.46
C ALA A 53 -3.00 -7.14 -5.17
N GLN A 54 -3.49 -5.90 -5.15
CA GLN A 54 -4.18 -5.30 -4.00
C GLN A 54 -5.37 -6.15 -3.56
N HIS A 55 -6.20 -6.59 -4.49
CA HIS A 55 -7.35 -7.46 -4.20
C HIS A 55 -6.90 -8.79 -3.58
N ALA A 56 -5.90 -9.45 -4.18
CA ALA A 56 -5.38 -10.71 -3.65
C ALA A 56 -4.76 -10.56 -2.26
N LEU A 57 -4.01 -9.48 -2.01
CA LEU A 57 -3.39 -9.19 -0.71
C LEU A 57 -4.43 -8.83 0.36
N THR A 58 -5.48 -8.12 -0.01
CA THR A 58 -6.60 -7.81 0.89
C THR A 58 -7.32 -9.09 1.31
N GLU A 59 -7.61 -9.98 0.35
CA GLU A 59 -8.20 -11.29 0.63
C GLU A 59 -7.28 -12.17 1.48
N ALA A 60 -5.97 -12.14 1.23
CA ALA A 60 -4.98 -12.83 2.05
C ALA A 60 -4.99 -12.32 3.49
N LEU A 61 -5.11 -11.00 3.69
CA LEU A 61 -5.20 -10.38 5.02
C LEU A 61 -6.47 -10.83 5.76
N HIS A 62 -7.62 -10.83 5.07
CA HIS A 62 -8.87 -11.33 5.63
C HIS A 62 -8.76 -12.80 6.04
N LYS A 63 -8.24 -13.67 5.16
CA LYS A 63 -8.06 -15.10 5.45
C LYS A 63 -7.03 -15.37 6.55
N ALA A 64 -6.04 -14.50 6.70
CA ALA A 64 -5.06 -14.58 7.78
C ALA A 64 -5.61 -14.11 9.15
N GLY A 65 -6.84 -13.57 9.21
CA GLY A 65 -7.47 -13.10 10.44
C GLY A 65 -7.31 -11.61 10.70
N GLY A 66 -7.08 -10.81 9.66
CA GLY A 66 -6.97 -9.35 9.74
C GLY A 66 -5.60 -8.84 10.20
N PRO A 67 -5.40 -7.51 10.21
CA PRO A 67 -4.13 -6.89 10.57
C PRO A 67 -3.76 -7.18 12.03
N LEU A 68 -2.47 -7.37 12.27
CA LEU A 68 -1.89 -7.33 13.60
C LEU A 68 -1.11 -6.03 13.75
N ALA A 69 -1.22 -5.37 14.90
CA ALA A 69 -0.33 -4.28 15.24
C ALA A 69 1.11 -4.81 15.20
N ALA A 70 2.00 -4.08 14.54
CA ALA A 70 3.43 -4.36 14.62
C ALA A 70 3.86 -4.27 16.10
N PRO A 71 4.64 -5.23 16.63
CA PRO A 71 5.21 -5.09 17.95
C PRO A 71 6.20 -3.92 17.93
N GLY A 72 5.81 -2.78 18.50
CA GLY A 72 6.69 -1.61 18.64
C GLY A 72 6.12 -0.24 18.25
N HIS A 73 4.82 -0.08 18.00
CA HIS A 73 4.18 1.25 17.91
C HIS A 73 3.20 1.46 19.07
N GLU A 74 3.76 1.59 20.27
CA GLU A 74 3.08 2.28 21.37
C GLU A 74 3.02 3.76 21.01
N HIS A 75 1.91 4.21 20.42
CA HIS A 75 1.60 5.62 20.29
C HIS A 75 1.39 6.20 21.70
N HIS A 76 2.48 6.59 22.36
CA HIS A 76 2.44 7.47 23.51
C HIS A 76 1.94 8.84 23.04
N HIS A 77 0.63 9.04 23.09
CA HIS A 77 0.02 10.36 23.03
C HIS A 77 0.45 11.14 24.28
N HIS A 78 1.60 11.80 24.22
CA HIS A 78 1.92 12.86 25.18
C HIS A 78 1.02 14.05 24.88
N HIS A 79 -0.11 14.09 25.60
CA HIS A 79 -0.96 15.25 25.74
C HIS A 79 -0.16 16.36 26.45
N HIS A 80 0.56 17.19 25.71
CA HIS A 80 1.16 18.39 26.28
C HIS A 80 0.06 19.45 26.40
N SER A 81 -0.60 19.47 27.56
CA SER A 81 -1.38 20.64 27.97
C SER A 81 -0.40 21.82 28.11
N THR A 82 -0.55 22.84 27.28
CA THR A 82 0.09 24.14 27.49
C THR A 82 -0.73 24.92 28.51
N PRO A 83 -0.18 25.26 29.70
CA PRO A 83 -0.82 26.25 30.56
C PRO A 83 -0.53 27.66 30.02
N ARG A 84 -1.53 28.50 30.20
CA ARG A 84 -1.63 29.92 29.84
C ARG A 84 -0.67 30.80 30.62
#